data_AF-A0A257YGQ9-F1
#
_entry.id   AF-A0A257YGQ9-F1
#
_cell.length_a   1.000
_cell.length_b   1.000
_cell.length_c   1.000
_cell.angle_alpha   90.00
_cell.angle_beta   90.00
_cell.angle_gamma   90.00
#
_symmetry.space_group_name_H-M   'P 1'
#
loop_
_entity.id
_entity.type
_entity.pdbx_description
1 polymer ?
#
loop_
_entity_poly.entity_id
_entity_poly.type
_entity_poly.pdbx_seq_one_letter_code
_entity_poly.pdbx_strand_id
1 'polypeptide(L)' 'MFSAARVIVPIVWVGFIAALAYAGYVNELLKDAVAPWHRGILLMGFIIGAGATSRHLAKIADQRFRIRKQTRR' A
#
# COMPACT_ATOMS: atom_id res chain seq x y z
N MET A 1 1.01 -0.52 27.08
CA MET A 1 -0.05 -0.30 26.07
C MET A 1 0.58 -0.34 24.69
N PHE A 2 0.51 -1.46 23.97
CA PHE A 2 0.93 -1.49 22.56
C PHE A 2 -0.06 -0.63 21.77
N SER A 3 0.37 0.55 21.34
CA SER A 3 -0.42 1.40 20.46
C SER A 3 -0.61 0.64 19.16
N ALA A 4 -1.82 0.24 18.77
CA ALA A 4 -1.95 -0.55 17.53
C ALA A 4 -1.64 0.25 16.26
N ALA A 5 -1.42 1.57 16.38
CA ALA A 5 -0.72 2.34 15.35
C ALA A 5 0.72 1.81 15.09
N ARG A 6 1.44 1.35 16.13
CA ARG A 6 2.77 0.71 15.98
C ARG A 6 2.73 -0.64 15.26
N VAL A 7 1.55 -1.28 15.18
CA VAL A 7 1.39 -2.58 14.51
C VAL A 7 0.84 -2.41 13.10
N ILE A 8 -0.08 -1.46 12.88
CA ILE A 8 -0.69 -1.25 11.56
C ILE A 8 0.29 -0.60 10.57
N VAL A 9 1.12 0.35 11.02
CA VAL A 9 2.11 1.01 10.15
C VAL A 9 3.09 0.01 9.50
N PRO A 10 3.75 -0.90 10.22
CA PRO A 10 4.63 -1.88 9.59
C PRO A 10 3.87 -2.86 8.69
N ILE A 11 2.63 -3.24 9.02
CA ILE A 11 1.80 -4.11 8.15
C ILE A 11 1.51 -3.43 6.80
N VAL A 12 1.14 -2.14 6.82
CA VAL A 12 0.91 -1.37 5.59
C VAL A 12 2.19 -1.26 4.76
N TRP A 13 3.35 -1.08 5.41
CA TRP A 13 4.65 -1.08 4.74
C TRP A 13 5.00 -2.44 4.12
N VAL A 14 4.78 -3.53 4.85
CA VAL A 14 5.00 -4.89 4.32
C VAL A 14 4.09 -5.15 3.12
N GLY A 15 2.82 -4.76 3.20
CA GLY A 15 1.89 -4.84 2.07
C GLY A 15 2.34 -4.02 0.86
N PHE A 16 2.88 -2.82 1.09
CA PHE A 16 3.43 -1.99 0.02
C PHE A 16 4.67 -2.62 -0.63
N ILE A 17 5.60 -3.17 0.15
CA ILE A 17 6.78 -3.88 -0.38
C ILE A 17 6.35 -5.12 -1.17
N ALA A 18 5.39 -5.89 -0.67
CA ALA A 18 4.84 -7.03 -1.39
C ALA A 18 4.20 -6.61 -2.73
N ALA A 19 3.50 -5.47 -2.76
CA ALA A 19 2.95 -4.91 -3.99
C ALA A 19 4.06 -4.53 -4.99
N LEU A 20 5.16 -3.93 -4.53
CA LEU A 20 6.30 -3.63 -5.40
C LEU A 20 6.97 -4.90 -5.97
N ALA A 21 7.14 -5.93 -5.14
CA ALA A 21 7.66 -7.22 -5.60
C ALA A 21 6.72 -7.86 -6.65
N TYR A 22 5.41 -7.80 -6.42
CA TYR A 22 4.40 -8.26 -7.37
C TYR A 22 4.44 -7.47 -8.68
N ALA A 23 4.63 -6.15 -8.63
CA ALA A 23 4.78 -5.32 -9.82
C ALA A 23 5.99 -5.75 -10.66
N GLY A 24 7.12 -6.09 -10.02
CA GLY A 24 8.29 -6.66 -10.69
C GLY A 24 8.01 -8.00 -11.36
N TYR A 25 7.33 -8.91 -10.65
CA TYR A 25 6.91 -10.21 -11.21
C TYR A 25 5.99 -10.04 -12.42
N VAL A 26 4.98 -9.18 -12.31
CA VAL A 26 4.03 -8.90 -13.41
C VAL A 26 4.71 -8.25 -14.60
N ASN A 27 5.69 -7.36 -14.37
CA ASN A 27 6.47 -6.77 -15.45
C ASN A 27 7.26 -7.82 -16.25
N GLU A 28 7.85 -8.81 -15.55
CA GLU A 28 8.56 -9.91 -16.18
C GLU A 28 7.60 -10.81 -16.97
N LEU A 29 6.41 -11.10 -16.42
CA LEU A 29 5.38 -11.89 -17.08
C LEU A 29 4.82 -11.21 -18.35
N LEU A 30 4.66 -9.88 -18.31
CA LEU A 30 4.09 -9.10 -19.42
C LEU A 30 5.13 -8.70 -20.46
N LYS A 31 6.41 -9.04 -20.28
CA LYS A 31 7.48 -8.48 -21.11
C LYS A 31 7.37 -8.85 -22.59
N ASP A 32 6.84 -10.04 -22.87
CA ASP A 32 6.67 -10.58 -24.21
C ASP A 32 5.28 -10.27 -24.79
N ALA A 33 4.30 -9.93 -23.95
CA ALA A 33 2.92 -9.67 -24.35
C ALA A 33 2.59 -8.17 -24.53
N VAL A 34 3.34 -7.28 -23.87
CA VAL A 34 3.03 -5.85 -23.81
C VAL A 34 4.26 -5.01 -24.15
N ALA A 35 4.07 -4.00 -24.99
CA ALA A 35 5.14 -3.08 -25.36
C ALA A 35 5.74 -2.36 -24.12
N PRO A 36 7.07 -2.09 -24.10
CA PRO A 36 7.75 -1.50 -22.95
C PRO A 36 7.10 -0.21 -22.42
N TRP A 37 6.63 0.63 -23.34
CA TRP A 37 5.98 1.90 -23.00
C TRP A 37 4.69 1.73 -22.19
N HIS A 38 3.84 0.79 -22.60
CA HIS A 38 2.59 0.48 -21.93
C HIS A 38 2.83 -0.16 -20.55
N ARG A 39 3.85 -1.02 -20.44
CA ARG A 39 4.29 -1.58 -19.15
C ARG A 39 4.75 -0.49 -18.19
N GLY A 40 5.53 0.48 -18.67
CA GLY A 40 5.97 1.62 -17.87
C GLY A 40 4.81 2.42 -17.29
N ILE A 41 3.79 2.73 -18.11
CA ILE A 41 2.57 3.43 -17.67
C ILE A 41 1.82 2.59 -16.63
N LEU A 42 1.66 1.28 -16.88
CA LEU A 42 0.96 0.37 -15.98
C LEU A 42 1.64 0.29 -14.60
N LEU A 43 2.96 0.16 -14.59
CA LEU A 43 3.77 0.12 -13.36
C LEU A 43 3.71 1.44 -12.60
N MET A 44 3.85 2.57 -13.29
CA MET A 44 3.74 3.88 -12.65
C MET A 44 2.36 4.09 -12.03
N GLY A 45 1.29 3.77 -12.76
CA GLY A 45 -0.08 3.82 -12.23
C GLY A 45 -0.27 2.92 -11.02
N PHE A 46 0.25 1.69 -11.08
CA PHE A 46 0.18 0.74 -9.96
C PHE A 46 0.94 1.24 -8.73
N ILE A 47 2.17 1.74 -8.88
CA ILE A 47 2.99 2.24 -7.76
C ILE A 47 2.33 3.46 -7.10
N ILE A 48 1.85 4.41 -7.90
CA ILE A 48 1.13 5.59 -7.41
C ILE A 48 -0.14 5.17 -6.66
N GLY A 49 -0.92 4.24 -7.25
CA GLY A 49 -2.13 3.69 -6.63
C GLY A 49 -1.85 2.96 -5.32
N ALA A 50 -0.83 2.09 -5.29
CA ALA A 50 -0.42 1.37 -4.08
C ALA A 50 0.04 2.34 -2.98
N GLY A 51 0.80 3.38 -3.33
CA GLY A 51 1.22 4.41 -2.38
C GLY A 51 0.05 5.21 -1.80
N ALA A 52 -0.90 5.63 -2.66
CA ALA A 52 -2.10 6.35 -2.23
C ALA A 52 -2.98 5.51 -1.30
N THR A 53 -3.19 4.23 -1.64
CA THR A 53 -3.96 3.28 -0.82
C THR A 53 -3.30 3.03 0.53
N SER A 54 -1.98 2.86 0.57
CA SER A 54 -1.22 2.72 1.83
C SER A 54 -1.39 3.94 2.74
N ARG A 55 -1.29 5.16 2.18
CA ARG A 55 -1.51 6.40 2.94
C ARG A 55 -2.96 6.52 3.42
N HIS A 56 -3.93 6.09 2.63
CA HIS A 56 -5.35 6.10 3.00
C HIS A 56 -5.64 5.13 4.15
N LEU A 57 -5.12 3.90 4.09
CA LEU A 57 -5.21 2.90 5.15
C LEU A 57 -4.59 3.39 6.47
N ALA A 58 -3.42 4.05 6.39
CA ALA A 58 -2.79 4.65 7.57
C ALA A 58 -3.68 5.73 8.20
N LYS A 59 -4.32 6.60 7.40
CA LYS A 59 -5.26 7.62 7.90
C LYS A 59 -6.50 7.00 8.55
N ILE A 60 -7.09 5.97 7.95
CA ILE A 60 -8.25 5.26 8.53
C ILE A 60 -7.87 4.61 9.86
N ALA A 61 -6.69 3.99 9.92
CA ALA A 61 -6.18 3.38 11.14
C ALA A 61 -6.07 4.41 12.28
N ASP A 62 -5.45 5.56 12.01
CA ASP A 62 -5.32 6.65 12.98
C ASP A 62 -6.67 7.23 13.41
N GLN A 63 -7.62 7.42 12.48
CA GLN A 63 -8.96 7.90 12.79
C GLN A 63 -9.71 6.92 13.71
N ARG A 64 -9.67 5.62 13.42
CA ARG A 64 -10.29 4.59 14.28
C ARG A 64 -9.66 4.56 15.68
N PHE A 65 -8.36 4.81 15.80
CA PHE A 65 -7.69 4.96 17.09
C PHE A 65 -8.21 6.16 17.89
N ARG A 66 -8.41 7.30 17.22
CA ARG A 66 -8.86 8.54 17.84
C ARG A 66 -10.30 8.41 18.35
N ILE A 67 -11.20 7.82 17.55
CA ILE A 67 -12.60 7.58 17.94
C ILE A 67 -12.67 6.66 19.17
N ARG A 68 -11.92 5.53 19.18
CA ARG A 68 -11.90 4.62 20.34
C ARG A 68 -11.38 5.26 21.63
N LYS A 69 -10.46 6.23 21.53
CA LYS A 69 -9.98 6.98 22.70
C LYS A 69 -11.03 7.97 23.24
N GLN A 70 -11.88 8.52 22.38
CA GLN A 70 -12.90 9.49 22.77
C GLN A 70 -14.12 8.83 23.43
N THR A 71 -14.48 7.61 23.02
CA THR A 71 -15.57 6.84 23.65
C THR A 71 -15.19 6.21 25.01
N ARG A 72 -13.91 6.25 25.41
CA ARG A 72 -13.40 5.70 26.67
C ARG A 72 -13.14 6.76 27.75
N ARG A 73 -13.49 8.01 27.49
CA ARG A 73 -13.55 9.10 28.48
C ARG A 73 -15.01 9.38 28.81
#